data_AF-A0A3C1KKI9-F1
#
_entry.id   AF-A0A3C1KKI9-F1
#
_cell.length_a   1.000
_cell.length_b   1.000
_cell.length_c   1.000
_cell.angle_alpha   90.00
_cell.angle_beta   90.00
_cell.angle_gamma   90.00
#
_symmetry.space_group_name_H-M   'P 1'
#
loop_
_entity.id
_entity.type
_entity.pdbx_description
1 polymer ?
#
loop_
_entity_poly.entity_id
_entity_poly.type
_entity_poly.pdbx_seq_one_letter_code
_entity_poly.pdbx_strand_id
1 'polypeptide(L)'
;YEQVRDDPALYAHASRILHKETNPYNARPLVQAHGDRDVWLNPPPIPLETEELDLVFEQPYTRLPHSSYGDARIPAYEMIRHSVNIMRGCFGGCTFCSITEHEGRIIQNRSEDSIIREVERIRDTSKAFTGVISDLGGPTANMWRVACKSKTIEAACRKPSCVYPGICKNLNTDQTPLISLYRRARAVSGVKKVLIASGLRYDLAVETPEYVEELVKHHVGGYLKIAPEHTEDGPLS
;
A
#
# COMPACT_ATOMS: atom_id res chain seq x y z
N TYR A 1 -20.92 21.46 -5.55
CA TYR A 1 -21.18 20.19 -4.82
C TYR A 1 -22.59 19.71 -5.11
N GLU A 2 -23.54 20.61 -5.04
CA GLU A 2 -24.96 20.51 -5.35
C GLU A 2 -25.20 19.76 -6.66
N GLN A 3 -24.47 20.10 -7.72
CA GLN A 3 -24.55 19.42 -9.01
C GLN A 3 -24.12 17.95 -8.95
N VAL A 4 -22.98 17.64 -8.32
CA VAL A 4 -22.44 16.27 -8.28
C VAL A 4 -23.15 15.38 -7.25
N ARG A 5 -23.88 15.98 -6.30
CA ARG A 5 -24.68 15.26 -5.31
C ARG A 5 -25.84 14.52 -5.96
N ASP A 6 -26.49 15.16 -6.93
CA ASP A 6 -27.75 14.68 -7.52
C ASP A 6 -27.59 14.12 -8.94
N ASP A 7 -26.41 14.27 -9.57
CA ASP A 7 -26.11 13.78 -10.92
C ASP A 7 -24.90 12.81 -10.93
N PRO A 8 -25.15 11.50 -11.13
CA PRO A 8 -24.08 10.49 -11.20
C PRO A 8 -23.06 10.71 -12.31
N ALA A 9 -23.45 11.29 -13.45
CA ALA A 9 -22.54 11.55 -14.57
C ALA A 9 -21.59 12.72 -14.22
N LEU A 10 -22.10 13.76 -13.56
CA LEU A 10 -21.26 14.85 -13.05
C LEU A 10 -20.36 14.38 -11.92
N TYR A 11 -20.82 13.46 -11.06
CA TYR A 11 -19.98 12.82 -10.07
C TYR A 11 -18.83 12.03 -10.72
N ALA A 12 -19.12 11.19 -11.71
CA ALA A 12 -18.10 10.44 -12.44
C ALA A 12 -17.08 11.37 -13.15
N HIS A 13 -17.56 12.46 -13.72
CA HIS A 13 -16.70 13.48 -14.31
C HIS A 13 -15.79 14.16 -13.28
N ALA A 14 -16.33 14.56 -12.13
CA ALA A 14 -15.56 15.16 -11.04
C ALA A 14 -14.53 14.17 -10.47
N SER A 15 -14.92 12.92 -10.26
CA SER A 15 -14.02 11.84 -9.84
C SER A 15 -12.87 11.64 -10.83
N ARG A 16 -13.15 11.59 -12.14
CA ARG A 16 -12.10 11.50 -13.17
C ARG A 16 -11.14 12.68 -13.15
N ILE A 17 -11.61 13.89 -12.86
CA ILE A 17 -10.73 15.07 -12.71
C ILE A 17 -9.85 14.89 -11.48
N LEU A 18 -10.43 14.54 -10.33
CA LEU A 18 -9.71 14.32 -9.09
C LEU A 18 -8.57 13.30 -9.27
N HIS A 19 -8.88 12.13 -9.83
CA HIS A 19 -7.89 11.06 -10.04
C HIS A 19 -6.74 11.46 -10.99
N LYS A 20 -6.94 12.44 -11.88
CA LYS A 20 -5.86 12.97 -12.75
C LYS A 20 -4.91 13.90 -12.01
N GLU A 21 -5.37 14.55 -10.94
CA GLU A 21 -4.58 15.48 -10.15
C GLU A 21 -3.99 14.80 -8.88
N THR A 22 -3.78 13.48 -8.93
CA THR A 22 -3.14 12.67 -7.86
C THR A 22 -1.63 12.51 -8.03
N ASN A 23 -1.05 12.94 -9.16
CA ASN A 23 0.39 12.88 -9.40
C ASN A 23 1.08 14.14 -8.86
N PRO A 24 1.89 14.06 -7.79
CA PRO A 24 2.46 15.24 -7.13
C PRO A 24 3.36 16.09 -8.03
N TYR A 25 3.88 15.53 -9.13
CA TYR A 25 4.75 16.26 -10.06
C TYR A 25 4.02 17.08 -11.13
N ASN A 26 2.73 16.83 -11.36
CA ASN A 26 1.95 17.53 -12.40
C ASN A 26 0.50 17.85 -11.99
N ALA A 27 0.13 17.56 -10.75
CA ALA A 27 -1.16 17.87 -10.19
C ALA A 27 -1.36 19.38 -10.09
N ARG A 28 -2.59 19.80 -10.38
CA ARG A 28 -3.05 21.18 -10.25
C ARG A 28 -3.95 21.30 -9.03
N PRO A 29 -3.98 22.48 -8.36
CA PRO A 29 -4.99 22.75 -7.37
C PRO A 29 -6.39 22.59 -7.97
N LEU A 30 -7.31 22.02 -7.19
CA LEU A 30 -8.71 21.90 -7.57
C LEU A 30 -9.56 22.78 -6.67
N VAL A 31 -10.59 23.38 -7.24
CA VAL A 31 -11.57 24.19 -6.50
C VAL A 31 -12.95 23.64 -6.80
N GLN A 32 -13.72 23.38 -5.76
CA GLN A 32 -15.11 22.97 -5.88
C GLN A 32 -15.99 23.88 -5.03
N ALA A 33 -16.92 24.60 -5.66
CA ALA A 33 -17.97 25.31 -4.96
C ALA A 33 -18.80 24.33 -4.11
N HIS A 34 -19.08 24.69 -2.87
CA HIS A 34 -19.78 23.90 -1.87
C HIS A 34 -20.61 24.82 -0.96
N GLY A 35 -21.91 24.91 -1.23
CA GLY A 35 -22.81 25.85 -0.58
C GLY A 35 -22.39 27.30 -0.85
N ASP A 36 -22.10 28.03 0.22
CA ASP A 36 -21.65 29.42 0.22
C ASP A 36 -20.11 29.56 0.23
N ARG A 37 -19.37 28.47 0.03
CA ARG A 37 -17.90 28.42 0.13
C ARG A 37 -17.29 27.69 -1.04
N ASP A 38 -15.98 27.86 -1.20
CA ASP A 38 -15.15 27.04 -2.08
C ASP A 38 -14.29 26.07 -1.26
N VAL A 39 -14.27 24.80 -1.65
CA VAL A 39 -13.31 23.81 -1.16
C VAL A 39 -12.09 23.84 -2.05
N TRP A 40 -10.96 24.27 -1.49
CA TRP A 40 -9.66 24.27 -2.16
C TRP A 40 -8.88 23.00 -1.82
N LEU A 41 -8.60 22.18 -2.83
CA LEU A 41 -7.75 21.00 -2.71
C LEU A 41 -6.35 21.32 -3.24
N ASN A 42 -5.37 21.26 -2.34
CA ASN A 42 -3.97 21.42 -2.71
C ASN A 42 -3.48 20.20 -3.50
N PRO A 43 -2.50 20.38 -4.40
CA PRO A 43 -1.79 19.26 -5.01
C PRO A 43 -1.22 18.31 -3.93
N PRO A 44 -1.13 16.99 -4.19
CA PRO A 44 -0.50 16.06 -3.28
C PRO A 44 0.96 16.45 -3.00
N PRO A 45 1.47 16.24 -1.78
CA PRO A 45 2.87 16.50 -1.48
C PRO A 45 3.79 15.54 -2.26
N ILE A 46 5.05 15.94 -2.45
CA ILE A 46 6.08 15.03 -2.92
C ILE A 46 6.19 13.86 -1.90
N PRO A 47 6.22 12.59 -2.35
CA PRO A 47 6.32 11.45 -1.45
C PRO A 47 7.62 11.46 -0.67
N LEU A 48 7.62 10.85 0.52
CA LEU A 48 8.80 10.74 1.37
C LEU A 48 9.87 9.87 0.69
N GLU A 49 11.13 10.27 0.86
CA GLU A 49 12.27 9.42 0.54
C GLU A 49 12.37 8.25 1.53
N THR A 50 13.17 7.23 1.20
CA THR A 50 13.26 6.00 2.01
C THR A 50 13.68 6.29 3.45
N GLU A 51 14.68 7.15 3.64
CA GLU A 51 15.21 7.54 4.94
C GLU A 51 14.18 8.32 5.77
N GLU A 52 13.39 9.17 5.12
CA GLU A 52 12.31 9.93 5.77
C GLU A 52 11.18 9.00 6.21
N LEU A 53 10.80 8.03 5.35
CA LEU A 53 9.78 7.05 5.69
C LEU A 53 10.23 6.12 6.81
N ASP A 54 11.48 5.67 6.78
CA ASP A 54 12.06 4.86 7.86
C ASP A 54 12.01 5.61 9.19
N LEU A 55 12.39 6.90 9.21
CA LEU A 55 12.31 7.75 10.41
C LEU A 55 10.89 7.81 10.98
N VAL A 56 9.86 7.85 10.13
CA VAL A 56 8.45 7.83 10.56
C VAL A 56 8.08 6.52 11.24
N PHE A 57 8.53 5.37 10.73
CA PHE A 57 8.21 4.04 11.30
C PHE A 57 9.10 3.65 12.50
N GLU A 58 10.27 4.27 12.62
CA GLU A 58 11.25 4.01 13.69
C GLU A 58 11.10 4.90 14.91
N GLN A 59 10.15 5.84 14.90
CA GLN A 59 9.77 6.54 16.13
C GLN A 59 9.44 5.55 17.27
N PRO A 60 9.64 5.96 18.53
CA PRO A 60 9.48 5.09 19.70
C PRO A 60 8.00 4.85 20.06
N TYR A 61 7.21 4.32 19.11
CA TYR A 61 5.82 3.95 19.32
C TYR A 61 5.72 2.83 20.36
N THR A 62 4.74 2.95 21.25
CA THR A 62 4.45 1.93 22.26
C THR A 62 3.98 0.61 21.63
N ARG A 63 3.37 0.67 20.43
CA ARG A 63 2.68 -0.46 19.78
C ARG A 63 1.62 -1.12 20.67
N LEU A 64 1.09 -0.36 21.62
CA LEU A 64 0.01 -0.74 22.51
C LEU A 64 -1.18 0.21 22.28
N PRO A 65 -2.41 -0.23 22.55
CA PRO A 65 -3.54 0.67 22.60
C PRO A 65 -3.32 1.82 23.58
N HIS A 66 -3.99 2.94 23.33
CA HIS A 66 -3.94 4.08 24.24
C HIS A 66 -4.43 3.68 25.64
N SER A 67 -3.77 4.18 26.68
CA SER A 67 -4.04 3.79 28.07
C SER A 67 -5.49 4.03 28.51
N SER A 68 -6.19 4.99 27.89
CA SER A 68 -7.61 5.27 28.14
C SER A 68 -8.54 4.09 27.88
N TYR A 69 -8.13 3.11 27.08
CA TYR A 69 -8.93 1.92 26.81
C TYR A 69 -8.88 0.89 27.96
N GLY A 70 -7.97 1.02 28.93
CA GLY A 70 -7.84 0.09 30.06
C GLY A 70 -7.71 -1.37 29.59
N ASP A 71 -8.53 -2.25 30.16
CA ASP A 71 -8.57 -3.69 29.83
C ASP A 71 -9.54 -4.02 28.69
N ALA A 72 -10.02 -3.02 27.95
CA ALA A 72 -10.94 -3.26 26.84
C ALA A 72 -10.27 -4.12 25.76
N ARG A 73 -10.99 -5.16 25.33
CA ARG A 73 -10.59 -5.94 24.16
C ARG A 73 -10.78 -5.09 22.91
N ILE A 74 -9.71 -4.91 22.13
CA ILE A 74 -9.74 -4.14 20.88
C ILE A 74 -9.45 -5.09 19.71
N PRO A 75 -10.48 -5.59 19.00
CA PRO A 75 -10.30 -6.55 17.91
C PRO A 75 -9.34 -6.07 16.82
N ALA A 76 -9.42 -4.79 16.45
CA ALA A 76 -8.52 -4.20 15.45
C ALA A 76 -7.05 -4.28 15.88
N TYR A 77 -6.75 -4.05 17.16
CA TYR A 77 -5.40 -4.17 17.71
C TYR A 77 -4.90 -5.62 17.68
N GLU A 78 -5.74 -6.58 18.09
CA GLU A 78 -5.40 -8.00 18.05
C GLU A 78 -5.00 -8.45 16.64
N MET A 79 -5.67 -7.90 15.62
CA MET A 79 -5.39 -8.19 14.22
C MET A 79 -4.03 -7.63 13.74
N ILE A 80 -3.69 -6.39 14.11
CA ILE A 80 -2.56 -5.65 13.51
C ILE A 80 -1.29 -5.62 14.36
N ARG A 81 -1.34 -5.99 15.64
CA ARG A 81 -0.20 -5.81 16.58
C ARG A 81 1.12 -6.45 16.13
N HIS A 82 1.04 -7.53 15.34
CA HIS A 82 2.19 -8.25 14.78
C HIS A 82 2.31 -8.12 13.26
N SER A 83 1.63 -7.13 12.67
CA SER A 83 1.82 -6.75 11.28
C SER A 83 2.91 -5.69 11.14
N VAL A 84 3.62 -5.73 10.01
CA VAL A 84 4.66 -4.77 9.64
C VAL A 84 4.36 -4.27 8.23
N ASN A 85 4.23 -2.95 8.11
CA ASN A 85 4.02 -2.29 6.82
C ASN A 85 5.39 -2.04 6.15
N ILE A 86 5.56 -2.40 4.88
CA ILE A 86 6.83 -2.30 4.13
C ILE A 86 6.85 -1.12 3.13
N MET A 87 5.70 -0.55 2.79
CA MET A 87 5.58 0.54 1.81
C MET A 87 4.26 1.32 1.95
N ARG A 88 4.23 2.52 1.36
CA ARG A 88 3.00 3.29 1.11
C ARG A 88 2.77 3.48 -0.38
N GLY A 89 1.53 3.76 -0.74
CA GLY A 89 1.08 4.07 -2.09
C GLY A 89 0.64 2.84 -2.89
N CYS A 90 -0.15 3.09 -3.95
CA CYS A 90 -0.61 2.05 -4.87
C CYS A 90 -0.86 2.64 -6.26
N PHE A 91 -0.28 2.02 -7.30
CA PHE A 91 -0.52 2.41 -8.70
C PHE A 91 -1.63 1.59 -9.38
N GLY A 92 -2.40 0.83 -8.60
CA GLY A 92 -3.46 -0.06 -9.06
C GLY A 92 -4.61 0.66 -9.76
N GLY A 93 -5.00 1.82 -9.23
CA GLY A 93 -6.04 2.68 -9.81
C GLY A 93 -7.45 2.06 -9.76
N CYS A 94 -7.74 1.24 -8.76
CA CYS A 94 -9.06 0.62 -8.61
C CYS A 94 -10.12 1.66 -8.22
N THR A 95 -11.27 1.66 -8.90
CA THR A 95 -12.27 2.75 -8.78
C THR A 95 -12.96 2.82 -7.42
N PHE A 96 -12.92 1.72 -6.65
CA PHE A 96 -13.49 1.60 -5.31
C PHE A 96 -12.47 1.90 -4.19
N CYS A 97 -11.19 1.97 -4.52
CA CYS A 97 -10.11 2.01 -3.54
C CYS A 97 -9.66 3.45 -3.29
N SER A 98 -9.49 3.83 -2.02
CA SER A 98 -9.04 5.18 -1.64
C SER A 98 -7.53 5.28 -1.36
N ILE A 99 -6.75 4.22 -1.59
CA ILE A 99 -5.30 4.21 -1.28
C ILE A 99 -4.58 5.30 -2.08
N THR A 100 -4.92 5.50 -3.34
CA THR A 100 -4.25 6.50 -4.20
C THR A 100 -4.48 7.91 -3.67
N GLU A 101 -5.65 8.17 -3.10
CA GLU A 101 -6.09 9.45 -2.56
C GLU A 101 -5.43 9.73 -1.20
N HIS A 102 -5.20 8.68 -0.39
CA HIS A 102 -4.59 8.81 0.93
C HIS A 102 -3.06 8.75 0.94
N GLU A 103 -2.48 7.85 0.14
CA GLU A 103 -1.05 7.53 0.16
C GLU A 103 -0.32 7.89 -1.13
N GLY A 104 -1.07 8.27 -2.17
CA GLY A 104 -0.52 8.56 -3.49
C GLY A 104 -0.34 7.31 -4.36
N ARG A 105 -0.08 7.56 -5.64
CA ARG A 105 0.16 6.53 -6.64
C ARG A 105 1.59 5.99 -6.69
N ILE A 106 2.53 6.73 -6.09
CA ILE A 106 3.96 6.43 -6.16
C ILE A 106 4.30 5.56 -4.95
N ILE A 107 4.96 4.43 -5.19
CA ILE A 107 5.36 3.54 -4.11
C ILE A 107 6.49 4.19 -3.32
N GLN A 108 6.22 4.45 -2.04
CA GLN A 108 7.19 4.88 -1.06
C GLN A 108 7.69 3.64 -0.31
N ASN A 109 8.97 3.34 -0.42
CA ASN A 109 9.53 2.10 0.10
C ASN A 109 10.24 2.35 1.42
N ARG A 110 9.99 1.50 2.41
CA ARG A 110 10.89 1.40 3.57
C ARG A 110 12.16 0.67 3.19
N SER A 111 13.26 0.94 3.90
CA SER A 111 14.46 0.13 3.76
C SER A 111 14.23 -1.27 4.32
N GLU A 112 14.94 -2.23 3.74
CA GLU A 112 14.93 -3.62 4.22
C GLU A 112 15.37 -3.69 5.69
N ASP A 113 16.40 -2.92 6.06
CA ASP A 113 16.91 -2.89 7.43
C ASP A 113 15.90 -2.32 8.42
N SER A 114 15.16 -1.26 8.05
CA SER A 114 14.09 -0.71 8.91
C SER A 114 12.99 -1.72 9.17
N ILE A 115 12.58 -2.44 8.12
CA ILE A 115 11.56 -3.48 8.21
C ILE A 115 12.02 -4.60 9.15
N ILE A 116 13.26 -5.08 9.00
CA ILE A 116 13.81 -6.13 9.84
C ILE A 116 13.95 -5.68 11.30
N ARG A 117 14.43 -4.45 11.56
CA ARG A 117 14.48 -3.89 12.92
C ARG A 117 13.10 -3.85 13.57
N GLU A 118 12.04 -3.56 12.81
CA GLU A 118 10.68 -3.59 13.34
C GLU A 118 10.20 -5.00 13.66
N VAL A 119 10.50 -5.99 12.82
CA VAL A 119 10.24 -7.41 13.09
C VAL A 119 10.94 -7.85 14.38
N GLU A 120 12.21 -7.50 14.56
CA GLU A 120 12.99 -7.77 15.77
C GLU A 120 12.40 -7.07 17.00
N ARG A 121 12.04 -5.80 16.88
CA ARG A 121 11.40 -5.05 17.95
C ARG A 121 10.07 -5.66 18.38
N ILE A 122 9.24 -6.14 17.45
CA ILE A 122 8.01 -6.87 17.78
C ILE A 122 8.35 -8.13 18.57
N ARG A 123 9.30 -8.94 18.09
CA ARG A 123 9.77 -10.15 18.76
C ARG A 123 10.23 -9.87 20.20
N ASP A 124 10.98 -8.80 20.39
CA ASP A 124 11.65 -8.50 21.65
C ASP A 124 10.76 -7.80 22.67
N THR A 125 9.76 -7.03 22.23
CA THR A 125 8.94 -6.18 23.11
C THR A 125 7.52 -6.69 23.33
N SER A 126 6.94 -7.44 22.40
CA SER A 126 5.57 -7.91 22.52
C SER A 126 5.48 -9.18 23.37
N LYS A 127 4.93 -9.06 24.58
CA LYS A 127 4.61 -10.21 25.47
C LYS A 127 3.71 -11.27 24.82
N ALA A 128 2.88 -10.87 23.86
CA ALA A 128 1.96 -11.76 23.16
C ALA A 128 2.55 -12.40 21.89
N PHE A 129 3.85 -12.19 21.61
CA PHE A 129 4.47 -12.69 20.38
C PHE A 129 4.66 -14.21 20.44
N THR A 130 4.15 -14.92 19.45
CA THR A 130 4.17 -16.40 19.39
C THR A 130 5.27 -16.95 18.46
N GLY A 131 6.06 -16.06 17.87
CA GLY A 131 6.98 -16.36 16.77
C GLY A 131 6.36 -16.13 15.38
N VAL A 132 5.15 -15.59 15.28
CA VAL A 132 4.47 -15.37 14.00
C VAL A 132 4.28 -13.88 13.74
N ILE A 133 4.81 -13.39 12.62
CA ILE A 133 4.46 -12.09 12.04
C ILE A 133 3.15 -12.28 11.26
N SER A 134 2.10 -11.54 11.62
CA SER A 134 0.75 -11.75 11.09
C SER A 134 0.57 -11.20 9.68
N ASP A 135 1.37 -10.20 9.30
CA ASP A 135 1.46 -9.69 7.93
C ASP A 135 2.81 -8.95 7.75
N LEU A 136 3.45 -9.13 6.60
CA LEU A 136 4.61 -8.36 6.16
C LEU A 136 4.32 -7.77 4.77
N GLY A 137 3.51 -6.72 4.75
CA GLY A 137 2.88 -6.23 3.53
C GLY A 137 2.68 -4.73 3.54
N GLY A 138 1.65 -4.28 2.85
CA GLY A 138 1.34 -2.86 2.70
C GLY A 138 -0.02 -2.73 2.01
N PRO A 139 -0.35 -1.55 1.46
CA PRO A 139 -1.60 -1.35 0.74
C PRO A 139 -1.80 -2.37 -0.41
N THR A 140 -0.70 -2.84 -0.98
CA THR A 140 -0.65 -4.03 -1.85
C THR A 140 0.61 -4.83 -1.52
N ALA A 141 0.49 -6.15 -1.33
CA ALA A 141 1.58 -6.99 -0.84
C ALA A 141 2.83 -7.00 -1.73
N ASN A 142 2.66 -6.93 -3.05
CA ASN A 142 3.71 -7.22 -4.03
C ASN A 142 4.19 -6.02 -4.87
N MET A 143 4.00 -4.80 -4.38
CA MET A 143 4.48 -3.59 -5.08
C MET A 143 5.75 -2.98 -4.45
N TRP A 144 6.31 -3.59 -3.40
CA TRP A 144 7.54 -3.08 -2.78
C TRP A 144 8.71 -3.09 -3.79
N ARG A 145 9.40 -1.96 -3.92
CA ARG A 145 10.44 -1.63 -4.93
C ARG A 145 9.96 -1.60 -6.39
N VAL A 146 8.65 -1.69 -6.62
CA VAL A 146 8.06 -1.57 -7.95
C VAL A 146 7.78 -0.10 -8.27
N ALA A 147 8.35 0.39 -9.37
CA ALA A 147 8.23 1.79 -9.77
C ALA A 147 8.24 1.96 -11.30
N CYS A 148 7.97 3.18 -11.77
CA CYS A 148 8.17 3.50 -13.17
C CYS A 148 9.66 3.40 -13.54
N LYS A 149 9.96 2.88 -14.73
CA LYS A 149 11.32 2.76 -15.29
C LYS A 149 12.00 4.11 -15.51
N SER A 150 11.25 5.22 -15.54
CA SER A 150 11.77 6.57 -15.78
C SER A 150 11.07 7.61 -14.92
N LYS A 151 11.84 8.35 -14.12
CA LYS A 151 11.34 9.48 -13.34
C LYS A 151 10.72 10.58 -14.21
N THR A 152 11.26 10.83 -15.40
CA THR A 152 10.70 11.81 -16.35
C THR A 152 9.32 11.40 -16.86
N ILE A 153 9.14 10.12 -17.19
CA ILE A 153 7.83 9.59 -17.60
C ILE A 153 6.85 9.66 -16.43
N GLU A 154 7.27 9.22 -15.25
CA GLU A 154 6.45 9.26 -14.04
C GLU A 154 5.98 10.67 -13.72
N ALA A 155 6.88 11.66 -13.76
CA ALA A 155 6.58 13.06 -13.49
C ALA A 155 5.54 13.65 -14.47
N ALA A 156 5.54 13.23 -15.74
CA ALA A 156 4.59 13.69 -16.74
C ALA A 156 3.30 12.83 -16.82
N CYS A 157 3.24 11.70 -16.10
CA CYS A 157 2.17 10.71 -16.27
C CYS A 157 0.84 11.19 -15.68
N ARG A 158 -0.25 10.99 -16.44
CA ARG A 158 -1.64 11.26 -16.03
C ARG A 158 -2.57 10.04 -16.16
N LYS A 159 -2.02 8.84 -16.32
CA LYS A 159 -2.83 7.61 -16.37
C LYS A 159 -3.40 7.28 -15.00
N PRO A 160 -4.67 6.89 -14.86
CA PRO A 160 -5.26 6.54 -13.56
C PRO A 160 -4.71 5.22 -12.99
N SER A 161 -4.29 4.30 -13.85
CA SER A 161 -3.75 3.00 -13.47
C SER A 161 -2.50 2.66 -14.27
N CYS A 162 -1.55 1.96 -13.63
CA CYS A 162 -0.38 1.38 -14.30
C CYS A 162 -0.60 -0.06 -14.76
N VAL A 163 -1.76 -0.64 -14.48
CA VAL A 163 -2.01 -2.08 -14.56
C VAL A 163 -3.36 -2.42 -15.20
N TYR A 164 -4.10 -1.41 -15.66
CA TYR A 164 -5.34 -1.55 -16.44
C TYR A 164 -5.29 -0.71 -17.73
N PRO A 165 -5.79 -1.21 -18.88
CA PRO A 165 -6.32 -2.56 -19.13
C PRO A 165 -5.25 -3.65 -19.22
N GLY A 166 -3.98 -3.30 -19.01
CA GLY A 166 -2.88 -4.23 -18.87
C GLY A 166 -1.68 -3.52 -18.24
N ILE A 167 -0.63 -4.29 -17.98
CA ILE A 167 0.60 -3.77 -17.36
C ILE A 167 1.23 -2.71 -18.28
N CYS A 168 1.46 -1.53 -17.74
CA CYS A 168 2.10 -0.44 -18.44
C CYS A 168 3.53 -0.84 -18.81
N LYS A 169 3.89 -0.72 -20.09
CA LYS A 169 5.26 -1.01 -20.59
C LYS A 169 6.39 -0.24 -19.86
N ASN A 170 6.05 0.91 -19.27
CA ASN A 170 6.98 1.75 -18.52
C ASN A 170 7.08 1.37 -17.03
N LEU A 171 6.33 0.37 -16.57
CA LEU A 171 6.39 -0.12 -15.19
C LEU A 171 7.46 -1.22 -15.09
N ASN A 172 8.31 -1.15 -14.07
CA ASN A 172 9.14 -2.30 -13.68
C ASN A 172 8.22 -3.35 -13.04
N THR A 173 8.46 -4.64 -13.22
CA THR A 173 7.65 -5.71 -12.59
C THR A 173 8.50 -6.71 -11.80
N ASP A 174 9.79 -6.42 -11.66
CA ASP A 174 10.72 -7.25 -10.89
C ASP A 174 10.36 -7.27 -9.40
N GLN A 175 9.96 -8.44 -8.90
CA GLN A 175 9.62 -8.69 -7.50
C GLN A 175 10.76 -9.42 -6.74
N THR A 176 11.91 -9.64 -7.36
CA THR A 176 13.07 -10.31 -6.73
C THR A 176 13.55 -9.64 -5.44
N PRO A 177 13.55 -8.29 -5.31
CA PRO A 177 13.87 -7.64 -4.04
C PRO A 177 12.93 -8.07 -2.91
N LEU A 178 11.63 -8.20 -3.18
CA LEU A 178 10.63 -8.59 -2.20
C LEU A 178 10.85 -10.03 -1.70
N ILE A 179 11.24 -10.94 -2.60
CA ILE A 179 11.61 -12.32 -2.25
C ILE A 179 12.79 -12.31 -1.28
N SER A 180 13.82 -11.49 -1.54
CA SER A 180 14.98 -11.34 -0.64
C SER A 180 14.58 -10.85 0.75
N LEU A 181 13.71 -9.84 0.83
CA LEU A 181 13.16 -9.34 2.08
C LEU A 181 12.40 -10.43 2.85
N TYR A 182 11.54 -11.19 2.18
CA TYR A 182 10.77 -12.28 2.80
C TYR A 182 11.67 -13.38 3.38
N ARG A 183 12.69 -13.79 2.61
CA ARG A 183 13.68 -14.78 3.05
C ARG A 183 14.46 -14.26 4.26
N ARG A 184 14.91 -13.00 4.24
CA ARG A 184 15.61 -12.38 5.36
C ARG A 184 14.73 -12.29 6.61
N ALA A 185 13.49 -11.85 6.47
CA ALA A 185 12.54 -11.76 7.59
C ALA A 185 12.27 -13.14 8.23
N ARG A 186 12.22 -14.21 7.41
CA ARG A 186 12.06 -15.59 7.91
C ARG A 186 13.32 -16.11 8.61
N ALA A 187 14.50 -15.62 8.23
CA ALA A 187 15.77 -16.00 8.85
C ALA A 187 16.04 -15.31 10.19
N VAL A 188 15.21 -14.35 10.61
CA VAL A 188 15.34 -13.67 11.90
C VAL A 188 15.14 -14.67 13.04
N SER A 189 16.13 -14.79 13.92
CA SER A 189 16.06 -15.69 15.08
C SER A 189 14.85 -15.36 15.96
N GLY A 190 14.12 -16.40 16.39
CA GLY A 190 12.88 -16.27 17.16
C GLY A 190 11.61 -16.05 16.32
N VAL A 191 11.74 -15.77 15.02
CA VAL A 191 10.62 -15.78 14.07
C VAL A 191 10.47 -17.19 13.50
N LYS A 192 9.28 -17.77 13.68
CA LYS A 192 8.90 -19.10 13.19
C LYS A 192 8.19 -19.04 11.85
N LYS A 193 7.36 -18.00 11.63
CA LYS A 193 6.62 -17.80 10.39
C LYS A 193 6.37 -16.32 10.13
N VAL A 194 6.44 -15.94 8.86
CA VAL A 194 6.02 -14.63 8.37
C VAL A 194 4.86 -14.86 7.43
N LEU A 195 3.69 -14.30 7.74
CA LEU A 195 2.51 -14.40 6.89
C LEU A 195 2.41 -13.20 5.97
N ILE A 196 1.77 -13.41 4.81
CA ILE A 196 1.35 -12.33 3.90
C ILE A 196 -0.17 -12.41 3.79
N ALA A 197 -0.83 -11.54 4.54
CA ALA A 197 -2.28 -11.41 4.66
C ALA A 197 -2.83 -10.17 3.94
N SER A 198 -1.94 -9.31 3.43
CA SER A 198 -2.25 -8.23 2.49
C SER A 198 -2.68 -8.78 1.12
N GLY A 199 -3.56 -8.06 0.42
CA GLY A 199 -3.98 -8.41 -0.94
C GLY A 199 -2.84 -8.20 -1.95
N LEU A 200 -2.68 -9.14 -2.89
CA LEU A 200 -1.71 -9.02 -3.97
C LEU A 200 -2.36 -8.81 -5.33
N ARG A 201 -1.55 -8.27 -6.25
CA ARG A 201 -1.88 -8.10 -7.66
C ARG A 201 -1.46 -9.31 -8.45
N TYR A 202 -2.43 -10.11 -8.90
CA TYR A 202 -2.17 -11.37 -9.59
C TYR A 202 -1.44 -11.14 -10.92
N ASP A 203 -1.88 -10.13 -11.68
CA ASP A 203 -1.24 -9.68 -12.91
C ASP A 203 0.26 -9.36 -12.73
N LEU A 204 0.64 -8.74 -11.62
CA LEU A 204 2.06 -8.52 -11.31
C LEU A 204 2.74 -9.80 -10.81
N ALA A 205 2.08 -10.57 -9.95
CA ALA A 205 2.68 -11.74 -9.32
C ALA A 205 3.16 -12.78 -10.34
N VAL A 206 2.40 -12.98 -11.43
CA VAL A 206 2.77 -13.95 -12.49
C VAL A 206 3.97 -13.52 -13.33
N GLU A 207 4.35 -12.24 -13.32
CA GLU A 207 5.57 -11.74 -13.99
C GLU A 207 6.84 -12.22 -13.29
N THR A 208 6.75 -12.74 -12.06
CA THR A 208 7.87 -13.31 -11.32
C THR A 208 7.46 -14.65 -10.70
N PRO A 209 7.56 -15.78 -11.44
CA PRO A 209 7.13 -17.09 -10.94
C PRO A 209 7.77 -17.49 -9.59
N GLU A 210 9.02 -17.10 -9.34
CA GLU A 210 9.71 -17.34 -8.07
C GLU A 210 9.00 -16.65 -6.88
N TYR A 211 8.39 -15.47 -7.10
CA TYR A 211 7.63 -14.78 -6.06
C TYR A 211 6.41 -15.60 -5.64
N VAL A 212 5.66 -16.16 -6.60
CA VAL A 212 4.51 -17.03 -6.31
C VAL A 212 4.96 -18.29 -5.57
N GLU A 213 6.06 -18.90 -6.01
CA GLU A 213 6.63 -20.09 -5.37
C GLU A 213 7.03 -19.81 -3.90
N GLU A 214 7.78 -18.74 -3.65
CA GLU A 214 8.17 -18.32 -2.30
C GLU A 214 6.93 -18.08 -1.42
N LEU A 215 5.97 -17.32 -1.94
CA LEU A 215 4.74 -16.94 -1.24
C LEU A 215 3.93 -18.17 -0.81
N VAL A 216 3.62 -19.06 -1.75
CA VAL A 216 2.77 -20.23 -1.50
C VAL A 216 3.46 -21.24 -0.58
N LYS A 217 4.77 -21.47 -0.75
CA LYS A 217 5.51 -22.44 0.07
C LYS A 217 5.64 -22.03 1.53
N HIS A 218 5.76 -20.73 1.80
CA HIS A 218 6.24 -20.27 3.11
C HIS A 218 5.32 -19.28 3.83
N HIS A 219 4.56 -18.48 3.09
CA HIS A 219 3.94 -17.27 3.61
C HIS A 219 2.41 -17.30 3.66
N VAL A 220 1.77 -18.24 2.97
CA VAL A 220 0.31 -18.42 3.03
C VAL A 220 -0.10 -19.12 4.32
N GLY A 221 -1.09 -18.55 5.00
CA GLY A 221 -1.65 -19.05 6.27
C GLY A 221 -2.85 -19.99 6.13
N GLY A 222 -3.31 -20.22 4.89
CA GLY A 222 -4.47 -21.05 4.56
C GLY A 222 -5.26 -20.49 3.38
N TYR A 223 -5.47 -19.17 3.38
CA TYR A 223 -6.09 -18.43 2.27
C TYR A 223 -5.12 -17.39 1.71
N LEU A 224 -5.06 -17.30 0.39
CA LEU A 224 -4.33 -16.24 -0.30
C LEU A 224 -5.34 -15.16 -0.74
N LYS A 225 -5.08 -13.90 -0.34
CA LYS A 225 -5.94 -12.78 -0.72
C LYS A 225 -5.49 -12.19 -2.05
N ILE A 226 -6.36 -12.25 -3.04
CA ILE A 226 -6.16 -11.61 -4.35
C ILE A 226 -6.98 -10.32 -4.34
N ALA A 227 -6.42 -9.25 -4.92
CA ALA A 227 -7.14 -7.99 -5.04
C ALA A 227 -8.39 -8.20 -5.95
N PRO A 228 -9.58 -7.71 -5.53
CA PRO A 228 -10.87 -8.10 -6.12
C PRO A 228 -11.03 -7.68 -7.57
N GLU A 229 -10.23 -6.72 -8.04
CA GLU A 229 -10.21 -6.30 -9.44
C GLU A 229 -9.81 -7.39 -10.45
N HIS A 230 -9.29 -8.53 -9.98
CA HIS A 230 -8.91 -9.67 -10.83
C HIS A 230 -9.94 -10.81 -10.83
N THR A 231 -10.97 -10.74 -9.98
CA THR A 231 -12.03 -11.75 -9.92
C THR A 231 -13.39 -11.24 -10.38
N GLU A 232 -13.57 -9.92 -10.42
CA GLU A 232 -14.85 -9.27 -10.75
C GLU A 232 -14.71 -8.35 -11.98
N ASP A 233 -15.76 -8.26 -12.82
CA ASP A 233 -15.74 -7.45 -14.06
C ASP A 233 -15.90 -5.92 -13.81
N GLY A 234 -16.51 -5.54 -12.68
CA GLY A 234 -16.87 -4.16 -12.33
C GLY A 234 -15.81 -3.23 -11.69
N PRO A 235 -14.81 -3.69 -10.90
CA PRO A 235 -14.00 -2.80 -10.06
C PRO A 235 -12.95 -1.94 -10.80
N LEU A 236 -12.74 -2.20 -12.10
CA LEU A 236 -11.82 -1.46 -12.97
C LEU A 236 -12.50 -0.84 -14.20
N SER A 237 -13.80 -1.09 -14.40
CA SER A 237 -14.59 -0.65 -15.56
C SER A 237 -15.40 0.62 -15.30
#